data_AF-A0A949UB44-F1
#
_entry.id   AF-A0A949UB44-F1
#
_cell.length_a   1.000
_cell.length_b   1.000
_cell.length_c   1.000
_cell.angle_alpha   90.00
_cell.angle_beta   90.00
_cell.angle_gamma   90.00
#
_symmetry.space_group_name_H-M   'P 1'
#
loop_
_entity.id
_entity.type
_entity.pdbx_description
1 polymer ?
#
loop_
_entity_poly.entity_id
_entity_poly.type
_entity_poly.pdbx_seq_one_letter_code
_entity_poly.pdbx_strand_id
1 'polypeptide(L)'
;MLEESTIVDDKNRWRLDTPGHQGWERTARPGDPRKYLMISADCHCNEPGGLWWQRIDKKFQHRLPHVEVDEHGEKWMVVEGYQKSRMRARNIADAPKGGEDRLRGEAGRAPADRIRDHARDGIDAEILFPNKGLSMWATHDVEF
;
A
#
# COMPACT_ATOMS: atom_id res chain seq x y z
N MET A 1 19.18 -8.25 17.66
CA MET A 1 18.90 -9.30 16.67
C MET A 1 19.05 -8.66 15.32
N LEU A 2 20.06 -9.13 14.58
CA LEU A 2 20.55 -8.79 13.23
C LEU A 2 19.84 -7.62 12.50
N GLU A 3 20.56 -6.50 12.36
CA GLU A 3 20.26 -5.45 11.37
C GLU A 3 20.42 -6.06 9.97
N GLU A 4 19.33 -6.52 9.37
CA GLU A 4 19.27 -6.61 7.92
C GLU A 4 19.27 -5.17 7.38
N SER A 5 20.47 -4.68 7.06
CA SER A 5 20.66 -3.48 6.26
C SER A 5 19.91 -3.69 4.94
N THR A 6 18.72 -3.11 4.84
CA THR A 6 17.98 -3.06 3.58
C THR A 6 18.83 -2.24 2.62
N ILE A 7 19.27 -2.86 1.53
CA ILE A 7 20.07 -2.18 0.51
C ILE A 7 19.20 -1.09 -0.13
N VAL A 8 19.48 0.16 0.21
CA VAL A 8 18.82 1.34 -0.37
C VAL A 8 19.33 1.54 -1.79
N ASP A 9 18.43 1.54 -2.77
CA ASP A 9 18.79 1.72 -4.17
C ASP A 9 19.36 3.13 -4.44
N ASP A 10 20.18 3.25 -5.50
CA ASP A 10 20.90 4.50 -5.81
C ASP A 10 20.01 5.73 -5.91
N LYS A 11 18.75 5.58 -6.35
CA LYS A 11 17.80 6.70 -6.50
C LYS A 11 17.30 7.21 -5.15
N ASN A 12 17.36 6.36 -4.12
CA ASN A 12 16.87 6.65 -2.79
C ASN A 12 17.99 6.89 -1.76
N ARG A 13 19.27 6.68 -2.13
CA ARG A 13 20.44 6.89 -1.25
C ARG A 13 20.50 8.26 -0.60
N TRP A 14 20.08 9.31 -1.28
CA TRP A 14 20.08 10.68 -0.74
C TRP A 14 19.15 10.84 0.49
N ARG A 15 18.15 9.97 0.66
CA ARG A 15 17.23 9.99 1.81
C ARG A 15 17.91 9.56 3.12
N LEU A 16 19.06 8.91 3.03
CA LEU A 16 19.85 8.52 4.20
C LEU A 16 20.65 9.70 4.78
N ASP A 17 20.90 10.73 3.97
CA ASP A 17 21.55 11.94 4.43
C ASP A 17 20.51 12.88 5.04
N THR A 18 20.66 13.16 6.33
CA THR A 18 19.78 14.03 7.08
C THR A 18 20.60 14.84 8.07
N PRO A 19 20.31 16.15 8.24
CA PRO A 19 20.96 16.97 9.27
C PRO A 19 20.63 16.51 10.70
N GLY A 20 19.80 15.46 10.86
CA GLY A 20 19.40 14.90 12.13
C GLY A 20 18.37 15.79 12.84
N HIS A 21 18.27 15.62 14.15
CA HIS A 21 17.25 16.28 14.96
C HIS A 21 17.68 17.66 15.49
N GLN A 22 18.80 18.23 15.02
CA GLN A 22 19.32 19.56 15.40
C GLN A 22 19.28 19.87 16.92
N GLY A 23 19.55 18.87 17.76
CA GLY A 23 19.58 19.04 19.22
C GLY A 23 18.24 18.82 19.95
N TRP A 24 17.18 18.36 19.26
CA TRP A 24 15.94 17.96 19.94
C TRP A 24 16.20 16.87 20.99
N GLU A 25 15.51 16.95 22.12
CA GLU A 25 15.68 16.01 23.23
C GLU A 25 15.14 14.61 22.94
N ARG A 26 14.23 14.51 21.96
CA ARG A 26 13.56 13.30 21.51
C ARG A 26 13.63 13.24 20.00
N THR A 27 13.56 12.02 19.44
CA THR A 27 13.69 11.81 17.99
C THR A 27 12.59 10.90 17.46
N ALA A 28 12.39 10.89 16.14
CA ALA A 28 11.50 9.93 15.47
C ALA A 28 12.24 8.65 15.04
N ARG A 29 13.52 8.47 15.43
CA ARG A 29 14.33 7.37 14.92
C ARG A 29 13.97 6.05 15.62
N PRO A 30 13.79 4.95 14.86
CA PRO A 30 13.65 3.62 15.44
C PRO A 30 14.84 3.31 16.37
N GLY A 31 14.57 2.70 17.52
CA GLY A 31 15.61 2.27 18.48
C GLY A 31 16.20 3.36 19.38
N ASP A 32 15.85 4.65 19.21
CA ASP A 32 16.29 5.71 20.11
C ASP A 32 15.61 5.55 21.50
N PRO A 33 16.36 5.54 22.62
CA PRO A 33 15.77 5.39 23.95
C PRO A 33 14.82 6.55 24.32
N ARG A 34 14.91 7.68 23.63
CA ARG A 34 14.04 8.86 23.79
C ARG A 34 13.14 9.08 22.57
N LYS A 35 12.78 8.01 21.83
CA LYS A 35 11.87 8.09 20.69
C LYS A 35 10.53 8.73 21.06
N TYR A 36 9.94 9.48 20.13
CA TYR A 36 8.54 9.89 20.21
C TYR A 36 7.60 8.69 20.06
N LEU A 37 6.41 8.81 20.66
CA LEU A 37 5.29 7.96 20.26
C LEU A 37 4.89 8.39 18.84
N MET A 38 5.03 7.48 17.88
CA MET A 38 4.79 7.73 16.47
C MET A 38 3.54 6.97 16.04
N ILE A 39 2.48 7.71 15.77
CA ILE A 39 1.21 7.17 15.27
C ILE A 39 1.06 7.59 13.81
N SER A 40 1.00 6.63 12.91
CA SER A 40 0.67 6.90 11.51
C SER A 40 -0.84 7.11 11.37
N ALA A 41 -1.24 8.33 11.02
CA ALA A 41 -2.65 8.69 10.89
C ALA A 41 -3.28 8.26 9.57
N ASP A 42 -2.46 7.87 8.58
CA ASP A 42 -2.93 7.50 7.25
C ASP A 42 -2.04 6.40 6.65
N CYS A 43 -2.59 5.20 6.59
CA CYS A 43 -2.02 4.05 5.92
C CYS A 43 -3.11 3.26 5.22
N HIS A 44 -2.76 2.55 4.15
CA HIS A 44 -3.71 1.71 3.43
C HIS A 44 -3.32 0.24 3.46
N CYS A 45 -4.32 -0.65 3.33
CA CYS A 45 -4.11 -2.07 3.13
C CYS A 45 -4.48 -2.49 1.70
N ASN A 46 -3.72 -3.43 1.13
CA ASN A 46 -4.05 -4.01 -0.19
C ASN A 46 -4.92 -5.24 0.02
N GLU A 47 -6.21 -5.14 -0.32
CA GLU A 47 -7.14 -6.22 -0.08
C GLU A 47 -6.86 -7.43 -1.00
N PRO A 48 -7.02 -8.67 -0.49
CA PRO A 48 -6.90 -9.87 -1.31
C PRO A 48 -7.81 -9.81 -2.53
N GLY A 49 -7.31 -10.23 -3.70
CA GLY A 49 -8.07 -10.15 -4.95
C GLY A 49 -9.44 -10.82 -4.91
N GLY A 50 -9.58 -11.91 -4.17
CA GLY A 50 -10.84 -12.64 -4.02
C GLY A 50 -11.75 -12.16 -2.89
N LEU A 51 -11.40 -11.10 -2.14
CA LEU A 51 -12.10 -10.71 -0.91
C LEU A 51 -13.61 -10.58 -1.12
N TRP A 52 -14.03 -9.72 -2.05
CA TRP A 52 -15.44 -9.49 -2.34
C TRP A 52 -16.05 -10.51 -3.27
N TRP A 53 -15.33 -10.94 -4.31
CA TRP A 53 -15.84 -11.92 -5.28
C TRP A 53 -16.38 -13.18 -4.59
N GLN A 54 -15.69 -13.66 -3.56
CA GLN A 54 -16.07 -14.87 -2.82
C GLN A 54 -17.21 -14.67 -1.81
N ARG A 55 -17.58 -13.43 -1.49
CA ARG A 55 -18.44 -13.08 -0.35
C ARG A 55 -19.69 -12.29 -0.71
N ILE A 56 -19.67 -11.55 -1.82
CA ILE A 56 -20.82 -10.78 -2.30
C ILE A 56 -21.85 -11.70 -2.96
N ASP A 57 -23.12 -11.26 -2.97
CA ASP A 57 -24.17 -11.93 -3.76
C ASP A 57 -23.73 -12.04 -5.23
N LYS A 58 -23.95 -13.22 -5.82
CA LYS A 58 -23.64 -13.51 -7.22
C LYS A 58 -24.25 -12.50 -8.18
N LYS A 59 -25.42 -11.93 -7.86
CA LYS A 59 -26.05 -10.90 -8.71
C LYS A 59 -25.18 -9.65 -8.86
N PHE A 60 -24.29 -9.36 -7.92
CA PHE A 60 -23.42 -8.17 -7.92
C PHE A 60 -21.97 -8.43 -8.34
N GLN A 61 -21.56 -9.69 -8.49
CA GLN A 61 -20.16 -10.04 -8.80
C GLN A 61 -19.60 -9.35 -10.05
N HIS A 62 -20.42 -9.19 -11.09
CA HIS A 62 -20.03 -8.53 -12.35
C HIS A 62 -19.81 -7.01 -12.20
N ARG A 63 -20.26 -6.41 -11.10
CA ARG A 63 -20.14 -4.96 -10.80
C ARG A 63 -18.92 -4.63 -9.97
N LEU A 64 -18.27 -5.63 -9.37
CA LEU A 64 -17.03 -5.44 -8.61
C LEU A 64 -15.92 -4.83 -9.48
N PRO A 65 -14.98 -4.07 -8.89
CA PRO A 65 -13.81 -3.58 -9.62
C PRO A 65 -13.09 -4.70 -10.37
N HIS A 66 -12.97 -4.58 -11.69
CA HIS A 66 -12.33 -5.61 -12.53
C HIS A 66 -11.58 -5.01 -13.73
N VAL A 67 -10.83 -5.87 -14.41
CA VAL A 67 -10.08 -5.51 -15.62
C VAL A 67 -10.77 -6.10 -16.83
N GLU A 68 -11.08 -5.27 -17.80
CA GLU A 68 -11.50 -5.67 -19.13
C GLU A 68 -10.34 -5.56 -20.12
N VAL A 69 -10.35 -6.39 -21.15
CA VAL A 69 -9.40 -6.31 -22.27
C VAL A 69 -10.20 -5.98 -23.52
N ASP A 70 -9.81 -4.93 -24.25
CA ASP A 70 -10.49 -4.56 -25.49
C ASP A 70 -10.00 -5.35 -26.71
N GLU A 71 -10.59 -5.06 -27.87
CA GLU A 71 -10.28 -5.71 -29.15
C GLU A 71 -8.84 -5.49 -29.62
N HIS A 72 -8.16 -4.46 -29.11
CA HIS A 72 -6.76 -4.15 -29.40
C HIS A 72 -5.80 -4.72 -28.34
N GLY A 73 -6.32 -5.46 -27.35
CA GLY A 73 -5.55 -6.03 -26.25
C GLY A 73 -5.22 -5.03 -25.13
N GLU A 74 -5.81 -3.82 -25.15
CA GLU A 74 -5.58 -2.85 -24.09
C GLU A 74 -6.38 -3.21 -22.84
N LYS A 75 -5.73 -3.07 -21.68
CA LYS A 75 -6.34 -3.35 -20.37
C LYS A 75 -7.01 -2.09 -19.83
N TRP A 76 -8.23 -2.25 -19.36
CA TRP A 76 -9.05 -1.18 -18.82
C TRP A 76 -9.53 -1.55 -17.42
N MET A 77 -9.33 -0.64 -16.47
CA MET A 77 -9.89 -0.75 -15.14
C MET A 77 -11.33 -0.25 -15.19
N VAL A 78 -12.27 -1.13 -14.82
CA VAL A 78 -13.70 -0.84 -14.72
C VAL A 78 -14.09 -0.88 -13.25
N VAL A 79 -14.63 0.24 -12.79
CA VAL A 79 -15.14 0.41 -11.42
C VAL A 79 -16.46 1.13 -11.53
N GLU A 80 -17.50 0.58 -10.91
CA GLU A 80 -18.81 1.21 -10.89
C GLU A 80 -18.72 2.64 -10.31
N GLY A 81 -19.44 3.58 -10.93
CA GLY A 81 -19.44 4.99 -10.55
C GLY A 81 -18.25 5.81 -11.07
N TYR A 82 -17.23 5.17 -11.66
CA TYR A 82 -16.07 5.87 -12.24
C TYR A 82 -16.05 5.78 -13.77
N GLN A 83 -15.33 6.73 -14.38
CA GLN A 83 -14.96 6.63 -15.79
C GLN A 83 -13.99 5.46 -15.99
N LYS A 84 -14.26 4.64 -17.01
CA LYS A 84 -13.38 3.55 -17.42
C LYS A 84 -11.98 4.11 -17.71
N SER A 85 -10.96 3.55 -17.06
CA SER A 85 -9.61 4.10 -17.13
C SER A 85 -8.62 3.10 -17.72
N ARG A 86 -7.76 3.58 -18.63
CA ARG A 86 -6.75 2.72 -19.26
C ARG A 86 -5.70 2.34 -18.24
N MET A 87 -5.49 1.04 -18.03
CA MET A 87 -4.40 0.56 -17.19
C MET A 87 -3.10 0.69 -17.97
N ARG A 88 -2.30 1.72 -17.63
CA ARG A 88 -0.95 1.89 -18.20
C ARG A 88 0.10 0.94 -17.61
N ALA A 89 -0.31 0.01 -16.75
CA ALA A 89 0.47 -1.01 -16.06
C ALA A 89 1.90 -0.57 -15.68
N ARG A 90 2.09 -0.19 -14.41
CA ARG A 90 3.23 -0.71 -13.67
C ARG A 90 2.66 -1.65 -12.64
N ASN A 91 2.49 -2.93 -13.00
CA ASN A 91 2.26 -3.89 -11.94
C ASN A 91 3.49 -3.88 -11.05
N ILE A 92 3.31 -4.13 -9.76
CA ILE A 92 4.45 -4.34 -8.88
C ILE A 92 5.37 -5.41 -9.47
N ALA A 93 4.79 -6.43 -10.13
CA ALA A 93 5.46 -7.50 -10.87
C ALA A 93 6.47 -7.00 -11.93
N ASP A 94 6.28 -5.80 -12.48
CA ASP A 94 7.13 -5.20 -13.49
C ASP A 94 8.21 -4.27 -12.87
N ALA A 95 8.11 -3.96 -11.57
CA ALA A 95 9.14 -3.22 -10.85
C ALA A 95 10.41 -4.09 -10.70
N PRO A 96 11.61 -3.51 -10.88
CA PRO A 96 12.87 -4.23 -10.71
C PRO A 96 12.94 -4.97 -9.38
N LYS A 97 13.41 -6.23 -9.42
CA LYS A 97 13.62 -7.01 -8.21
C LYS A 97 14.66 -6.33 -7.32
N GLY A 98 14.40 -6.28 -6.02
CA GLY A 98 15.31 -5.67 -5.04
C GLY A 98 15.31 -4.14 -4.99
N GLY A 99 14.49 -3.46 -5.80
CA GLY A 99 14.30 -2.00 -5.69
C GLY A 99 13.27 -1.63 -4.62
N GLU A 100 13.32 -0.41 -4.10
CA GLU A 100 12.38 0.02 -3.06
C GLU A 100 10.93 0.06 -3.54
N ASP A 101 10.68 0.32 -4.84
CA ASP A 101 9.32 0.31 -5.38
C ASP A 101 8.67 -1.08 -5.26
N ARG A 102 9.46 -2.13 -5.52
CA ARG A 102 9.05 -3.52 -5.31
C ARG A 102 8.75 -3.79 -3.84
N LEU A 103 9.65 -3.37 -2.95
CA LEU A 103 9.49 -3.50 -1.51
C LEU A 103 8.20 -2.83 -1.03
N ARG A 104 7.91 -1.60 -1.47
CA ARG A 104 6.69 -0.85 -1.12
C ARG A 104 5.41 -1.56 -1.51
N GLY A 105 5.36 -2.17 -2.70
CA GLY A 105 4.16 -2.87 -3.14
C GLY A 105 3.95 -4.23 -2.47
N GLU A 106 4.98 -4.78 -1.80
CA GLU A 106 4.93 -6.03 -1.04
C GLU A 106 4.80 -5.80 0.47
N ALA A 107 5.13 -4.60 0.95
CA ALA A 107 5.10 -4.21 2.36
C ALA A 107 3.71 -4.32 2.98
N GLY A 108 3.67 -4.73 4.25
CA GLY A 108 2.45 -4.80 5.04
C GLY A 108 1.32 -5.65 4.46
N ARG A 109 1.63 -6.65 3.61
CA ARG A 109 0.65 -7.55 2.96
C ARG A 109 0.00 -8.51 3.96
N ALA A 110 0.78 -9.04 4.91
CA ALA A 110 0.26 -9.78 6.06
C ALA A 110 0.44 -8.95 7.35
N PRO A 111 -0.40 -9.14 8.37
CA PRO A 111 -0.29 -8.42 9.63
C PRO A 111 1.10 -8.55 10.29
N ALA A 112 1.71 -9.74 10.24
CA ALA A 112 3.04 -9.97 10.80
C ALA A 112 4.13 -9.20 10.04
N ASP A 113 4.02 -9.08 8.72
CA ASP A 113 4.96 -8.30 7.90
C ASP A 113 4.85 -6.81 8.22
N ARG A 114 3.61 -6.34 8.37
CA ARG A 114 3.28 -4.95 8.73
C ARG A 114 3.86 -4.54 10.08
N ILE A 115 3.79 -5.40 11.09
CA ILE A 115 4.42 -5.16 12.39
C ILE A 115 5.94 -5.07 12.27
N ARG A 116 6.56 -5.89 11.41
CA ARG A 116 8.01 -5.82 11.16
C ARG A 116 8.38 -4.53 10.43
N ASP A 117 7.59 -4.12 9.43
CA ASP A 117 7.76 -2.84 8.75
C ASP A 117 7.60 -1.66 9.73
N HIS A 118 6.62 -1.69 10.63
CA HIS A 118 6.47 -0.68 11.70
C HIS A 118 7.69 -0.59 12.61
N ALA A 119 8.21 -1.73 13.06
CA ALA A 119 9.40 -1.75 13.90
C ALA A 119 10.63 -1.18 13.17
N ARG A 120 10.77 -1.48 11.87
CA ARG A 120 11.83 -0.91 11.02
C ARG A 120 11.68 0.60 10.85
N ASP A 121 10.45 1.06 10.65
CA ASP A 121 10.16 2.46 10.31
C ASP A 121 9.91 3.34 11.55
N GLY A 122 9.86 2.73 12.75
CA GLY A 122 9.71 3.42 14.03
C GLY A 122 8.28 3.81 14.37
N ILE A 123 7.29 3.18 13.75
CA ILE A 123 5.86 3.39 13.95
C ILE A 123 5.37 2.53 15.12
N ASP A 124 4.65 3.14 16.06
CA ASP A 124 4.10 2.44 17.24
C ASP A 124 2.64 2.01 17.05
N ALA A 125 1.90 2.75 16.25
CA ALA A 125 0.53 2.44 15.88
C ALA A 125 0.18 3.05 14.52
N GLU A 126 -0.82 2.51 13.84
CA GLU A 126 -1.34 3.07 12.61
C GLU A 126 -2.85 2.99 12.52
N ILE A 127 -3.42 3.91 11.73
CA ILE A 127 -4.79 3.84 11.24
C ILE A 127 -4.76 3.28 9.82
N LEU A 128 -5.61 2.28 9.57
CA LEU A 128 -5.68 1.59 8.28
C LEU A 128 -6.98 1.91 7.54
N PHE A 129 -6.81 2.39 6.31
CA PHE A 129 -7.87 2.62 5.35
C PHE A 129 -7.88 1.55 4.24
N PRO A 130 -9.05 1.25 3.67
CA PRO A 130 -9.12 0.36 2.50
C PRO A 130 -8.44 1.01 1.28
N ASN A 131 -8.07 0.19 0.30
CA ASN A 131 -7.69 0.67 -1.03
C ASN A 131 -8.85 0.41 -1.99
N LYS A 132 -9.10 -0.85 -2.34
CA LYS A 132 -10.17 -1.24 -3.25
C LYS A 132 -11.54 -1.00 -2.63
N GLY A 133 -11.68 -1.12 -1.31
CA GLY A 133 -12.94 -0.86 -0.61
C GLY A 133 -13.43 0.58 -0.73
N LEU A 134 -12.55 1.55 -1.03
CA LEU A 134 -12.94 2.96 -1.20
C LEU A 134 -13.93 3.16 -2.36
N SER A 135 -13.95 2.26 -3.35
CA SER A 135 -14.87 2.38 -4.48
C SER A 135 -16.33 2.15 -4.11
N MET A 136 -16.63 1.61 -2.91
CA MET A 136 -18.01 1.38 -2.49
C MET A 136 -18.84 2.67 -2.42
N TRP A 137 -18.20 3.83 -2.24
CA TRP A 137 -18.87 5.13 -2.17
C TRP A 137 -19.22 5.72 -3.54
N ALA A 138 -18.82 5.06 -4.63
CA ALA A 138 -19.06 5.54 -5.98
C ALA A 138 -20.36 5.02 -6.59
N THR A 139 -20.96 3.96 -6.03
CA THR A 139 -22.27 3.49 -6.48
C THR A 139 -23.40 4.36 -5.93
N HIS A 140 -24.46 4.50 -6.70
CA HIS A 140 -25.73 5.09 -6.26
C HIS A 140 -26.79 4.02 -5.92
N ASP A 141 -26.47 2.74 -6.11
CA ASP A 141 -27.39 1.65 -5.83
C ASP A 141 -27.22 1.18 -4.39
N VAL A 142 -28.27 1.38 -3.58
CA VAL A 142 -28.27 1.02 -2.16
C VAL A 142 -28.32 -0.48 -1.90
N GLU A 143 -28.68 -1.28 -2.90
CA GLU A 143 -28.65 -2.75 -2.75
C GLU A 143 -27.26 -3.34 -2.98
N PHE A 144 -26.37 -2.63 -3.67
CA PHE A 144 -25.01 -3.05 -3.98
C PHE A 144 -24.03 -2.70 -2.86
#